data_AF-A0A7X3XLP1-F1
#
_entry.id   AF-A0A7X3XLP1-F1
#
_cell.length_a   1.000
_cell.length_b   1.000
_cell.length_c   1.000
_cell.angle_alpha   90.00
_cell.angle_beta   90.00
_cell.angle_gamma   90.00
#
_symmetry.space_group_name_H-M   'P 1'
#
loop_
_entity.id
_entity.type
_entity.pdbx_description
1 polymer ?
#
loop_
_entity_poly.entity_id
_entity_poly.type
_entity_poly.pdbx_seq_one_letter_code
_entity_poly.pdbx_strand_id
1 'polypeptide(L)'
;MLKTIRRFTPITVLATLLMVIGIQLPLQAGTHQLLFDEDAIQDPGSLIVKLQDTRAPVSKFIASQLSEDMQWVLLGYNGAGTPSPQQQEVLLSDLNQLLQAGSLYDAQRFASIELSEQTQVLIAENPKSGEALIRLNRCLLVDAYPHELASLSEQQSAEASKGIETCRENLRQIKRARDDYRAANADTDPQWLSDLSPQYLDEKVLLCPTDPTTGVPGVLTEDASDPMLPCSYLYEI
;
A
#
# COMPACT_ATOMS: atom_id res chain seq x y z
N MET A 1 -36.48 -53.72 35.92
CA MET A 1 -37.48 -53.10 35.02
C MET A 1 -38.18 -51.98 35.78
N LEU A 2 -38.39 -50.84 35.09
CA LEU A 2 -39.25 -49.69 35.40
C LEU A 2 -38.81 -48.61 36.44
N LYS A 3 -38.68 -47.40 35.89
CA LYS A 3 -38.65 -46.00 36.40
C LYS A 3 -39.53 -45.77 37.65
N THR A 4 -39.26 -44.79 38.54
CA THR A 4 -39.67 -43.36 38.36
C THR A 4 -39.16 -42.41 39.47
N ILE A 5 -38.40 -41.38 39.04
CA ILE A 5 -38.36 -39.94 39.38
C ILE A 5 -39.07 -39.42 40.66
N ARG A 6 -38.36 -38.61 41.47
CA ARG A 6 -38.91 -37.36 42.06
C ARG A 6 -37.85 -36.25 42.17
N ARG A 7 -38.24 -35.08 41.65
CA ARG A 7 -37.51 -33.80 41.53
C ARG A 7 -37.25 -33.14 42.88
N PHE A 8 -36.14 -32.39 42.99
CA PHE A 8 -36.09 -31.11 43.72
C PHE A 8 -34.99 -30.23 43.12
N THR A 9 -35.39 -29.10 42.51
CA THR A 9 -34.55 -27.92 42.24
C THR A 9 -34.61 -27.00 43.47
N PRO A 10 -33.59 -26.16 43.76
CA PRO A 10 -33.55 -24.83 43.13
C PRO A 10 -32.13 -24.26 42.84
N ILE A 11 -32.06 -23.53 41.71
CA ILE A 11 -31.45 -22.19 41.54
C ILE A 11 -30.14 -21.89 42.27
N THR A 12 -29.03 -21.75 41.53
CA THR A 12 -28.06 -20.66 41.73
C THR A 12 -27.19 -20.41 40.48
N VAL A 13 -27.35 -19.21 39.94
CA VAL A 13 -26.33 -18.28 39.41
C VAL A 13 -25.55 -18.64 38.14
N LEU A 14 -26.06 -18.04 37.07
CA LEU A 14 -25.38 -17.42 35.92
C LEU A 14 -23.89 -17.09 36.12
N ALA A 15 -23.01 -17.67 35.29
CA ALA A 15 -21.72 -17.08 34.96
C ALA A 15 -21.40 -17.35 33.48
N THR A 16 -22.04 -16.56 32.62
CA THR A 16 -21.63 -16.38 31.23
C THR A 16 -20.28 -15.68 31.21
N LEU A 17 -19.18 -16.43 31.18
CA LEU A 17 -17.89 -15.89 30.80
C LEU A 17 -17.72 -16.11 29.29
N LEU A 18 -18.21 -15.15 28.51
CA LEU A 18 -17.70 -14.90 27.17
C LEU A 18 -16.21 -14.55 27.35
N MET A 19 -15.34 -15.55 27.30
CA MET A 19 -13.97 -15.28 26.89
C MET A 19 -14.09 -14.76 25.46
N VAL A 20 -14.01 -13.44 25.36
CA VAL A 20 -13.66 -12.71 24.16
C VAL A 20 -12.53 -13.51 23.53
N ILE A 21 -12.86 -14.28 22.49
CA ILE A 21 -11.87 -14.69 21.51
C ILE A 21 -11.38 -13.33 21.02
N GLY A 22 -10.22 -12.93 21.55
CA GLY A 22 -9.50 -11.78 21.08
C GLY A 22 -9.36 -12.00 19.60
N ILE A 23 -10.21 -11.29 18.85
CA ILE A 23 -9.99 -11.08 17.45
C ILE A 23 -8.70 -10.26 17.46
N GLN A 24 -7.57 -10.96 17.46
CA GLN A 24 -6.36 -10.44 16.85
C GLN A 24 -6.72 -10.33 15.38
N LEU A 25 -7.46 -9.27 15.04
CA LEU A 25 -7.33 -8.65 13.74
C LEU A 25 -5.87 -8.20 13.75
N PRO A 26 -4.96 -8.85 13.01
CA PRO A 26 -3.70 -8.19 12.78
C PRO A 26 -4.07 -6.86 12.13
N LEU A 27 -3.61 -5.76 12.72
CA LEU A 27 -3.57 -4.45 12.10
C LEU A 27 -2.73 -4.58 10.81
N GLN A 28 -3.30 -5.14 9.73
CA GLN A 28 -2.66 -5.29 8.43
C GLN A 28 -2.89 -4.06 7.54
N ALA A 29 -3.47 -3.00 8.08
CA ALA A 29 -3.72 -1.77 7.34
C ALA A 29 -2.43 -0.97 7.02
N GLY A 30 -1.28 -1.30 7.63
CA GLY A 30 -0.01 -0.56 7.46
C GLY A 30 1.04 -1.20 6.56
N THR A 31 1.00 -2.53 6.34
CA THR A 31 2.09 -3.22 5.63
C THR A 31 2.06 -3.03 4.12
N HIS A 32 0.89 -2.76 3.53
CA HIS A 32 0.77 -2.62 2.08
C HIS A 32 1.55 -1.41 1.53
N GLN A 33 1.71 -0.35 2.34
CA GLN A 33 2.50 0.83 1.99
C GLN A 33 4.02 0.54 1.98
N LEU A 34 4.46 -0.58 2.55
CA LEU A 34 5.87 -0.95 2.64
C LEU A 34 6.30 -1.93 1.53
N LEU A 35 5.35 -2.59 0.88
CA LEU A 35 5.59 -3.55 -0.20
C LEU A 35 5.88 -2.86 -1.53
N PHE A 36 6.55 -3.56 -2.44
CA PHE A 36 6.74 -3.09 -3.81
C PHE A 36 5.40 -3.08 -4.53
N ASP A 37 5.14 -2.03 -5.30
CA ASP A 37 4.07 -1.96 -6.31
C ASP A 37 4.67 -2.14 -7.71
N GLU A 38 3.82 -2.11 -8.74
CA GLU A 38 4.24 -2.29 -10.14
C GLU A 38 5.26 -1.23 -10.57
N ASP A 39 5.08 0.01 -10.10
CA ASP A 39 5.95 1.14 -10.45
C ASP A 39 7.32 1.08 -9.75
N ALA A 40 7.48 0.22 -8.73
CA ALA A 40 8.73 0.09 -8.01
C ALA A 40 9.81 -0.71 -8.75
N ILE A 41 9.44 -1.56 -9.71
CA ILE A 41 10.40 -2.32 -10.52
C ILE A 41 10.68 -1.51 -11.79
N GLN A 42 11.70 -0.65 -11.72
CA GLN A 42 12.03 0.32 -12.78
C GLN A 42 12.60 -0.35 -14.04
N ASP A 43 13.40 -1.40 -13.87
CA ASP A 43 13.96 -2.20 -14.97
C ASP A 43 13.86 -3.71 -14.65
N PRO A 44 12.71 -4.34 -14.95
CA PRO A 44 12.51 -5.76 -14.67
C PRO A 44 13.47 -6.66 -15.46
N GLY A 45 13.90 -6.24 -16.66
CA GLY A 45 14.83 -7.03 -17.48
C GLY A 45 16.23 -7.06 -16.87
N SER A 46 16.77 -5.89 -16.52
CA SER A 46 18.06 -5.78 -15.82
C SER A 46 18.03 -6.52 -14.49
N LEU A 47 16.92 -6.45 -13.74
CA LEU A 47 16.78 -7.15 -12.46
C LEU A 47 16.90 -8.66 -12.62
N ILE A 48 16.21 -9.25 -13.60
CA ILE A 48 16.30 -10.68 -13.89
C ILE A 48 17.75 -11.06 -14.27
N VAL A 49 18.43 -10.25 -15.10
CA VAL A 49 19.84 -10.49 -15.45
C VAL A 49 20.75 -10.44 -14.23
N LYS A 50 20.55 -9.50 -13.30
CA LYS A 50 21.33 -9.42 -12.06
C LYS A 50 21.05 -10.58 -11.11
N LEU A 51 19.81 -11.07 -11.06
CA LEU A 51 19.42 -12.24 -10.29
C LEU A 51 20.01 -13.54 -10.86
N GLN A 52 20.24 -13.61 -12.18
CA GLN A 52 20.96 -14.70 -12.82
C GLN A 52 22.46 -14.75 -12.46
N ASP A 53 23.06 -13.62 -12.02
CA ASP A 53 24.48 -13.58 -11.69
C ASP A 53 24.78 -14.24 -10.34
N THR A 54 24.93 -15.57 -10.38
CA THR A 54 25.23 -16.39 -9.20
C THR A 54 26.62 -16.15 -8.60
N ARG A 55 27.48 -15.32 -9.23
CA ARG A 55 28.77 -14.92 -8.64
C ARG A 55 28.57 -13.89 -7.53
N ALA A 56 27.49 -13.12 -7.57
CA ALA A 56 27.10 -12.21 -6.50
C ALA A 56 26.41 -13.01 -5.38
N PRO A 57 26.95 -13.06 -4.15
CA PRO A 57 26.37 -13.85 -3.07
C PRO A 57 24.92 -13.47 -2.73
N VAL A 58 24.59 -12.17 -2.80
CA VAL A 58 23.23 -11.66 -2.62
C VAL A 58 22.31 -12.19 -3.72
N SER A 59 22.61 -11.98 -5.01
CA SER A 59 21.78 -12.46 -6.11
C SER A 59 21.56 -13.97 -6.08
N LYS A 60 22.62 -14.74 -5.80
CA LYS A 60 22.52 -16.20 -5.66
C LYS A 60 21.52 -16.60 -4.58
N PHE A 61 21.56 -15.93 -3.43
CA PHE A 61 20.61 -16.21 -2.35
C PHE A 61 19.20 -15.79 -2.75
N ILE A 62 19.01 -14.55 -3.21
CA ILE A 62 17.68 -14.05 -3.60
C ILE A 62 17.04 -14.96 -4.63
N ALA A 63 17.75 -15.31 -5.70
CA ALA A 63 17.28 -16.23 -6.74
C ALA A 63 16.81 -17.58 -6.20
N SER A 64 17.50 -18.12 -5.18
CA SER A 64 17.12 -19.39 -4.53
C SER A 64 15.88 -19.32 -3.65
N GLN A 65 15.46 -18.11 -3.25
CA GLN A 65 14.26 -17.88 -2.44
C GLN A 65 13.01 -17.58 -3.29
N LEU A 66 13.18 -17.31 -4.59
CA LEU A 66 12.07 -17.08 -5.51
C LEU A 66 11.33 -18.39 -5.80
N SER A 67 10.10 -18.28 -6.28
CA SER A 67 9.26 -19.42 -6.67
C SER A 67 9.91 -20.26 -7.77
N GLU A 68 9.45 -21.51 -7.92
CA GLU A 68 9.90 -22.38 -9.02
C GLU A 68 9.62 -21.74 -10.38
N ASP A 69 8.48 -21.07 -10.54
CA ASP A 69 8.10 -20.36 -11.76
C ASP A 69 9.12 -19.28 -12.12
N MET A 70 9.50 -18.45 -11.14
CA MET A 70 10.50 -17.40 -11.36
C MET A 70 11.91 -17.97 -11.57
N GLN A 71 12.27 -19.07 -10.90
CA GLN A 71 13.53 -19.77 -11.15
C GLN A 71 13.59 -20.32 -12.59
N TRP A 72 12.49 -20.83 -13.14
CA TRP A 72 12.42 -21.21 -14.55
C TRP A 72 12.61 -20.03 -15.50
N VAL A 73 12.02 -18.87 -15.18
CA VAL A 73 12.25 -17.63 -15.93
C VAL A 73 13.73 -17.23 -15.87
N LEU A 74 14.36 -17.28 -14.69
CA LEU A 74 15.79 -17.00 -14.53
C LEU A 74 16.68 -17.94 -15.34
N LEU A 75 16.29 -19.19 -15.58
CA LEU A 75 17.10 -20.10 -16.41
C LEU A 75 16.98 -19.80 -17.92
N GLY A 76 15.82 -19.32 -18.37
CA GLY A 76 15.52 -19.14 -19.78
C GLY A 76 15.66 -17.71 -20.32
N TYR A 77 15.73 -16.71 -19.44
CA TYR A 77 15.78 -15.32 -19.85
C TYR A 77 17.14 -14.97 -20.47
N ASN A 78 17.11 -14.42 -21.69
CA ASN A 78 18.33 -14.14 -22.46
C ASN A 78 18.82 -12.69 -22.31
N GLY A 79 18.21 -11.90 -21.43
CA GLY A 79 18.51 -10.48 -21.26
C GLY A 79 18.04 -9.58 -22.40
N ALA A 80 17.29 -10.10 -23.37
CA ALA A 80 16.79 -9.34 -24.50
C ALA A 80 15.29 -9.04 -24.35
N GLY A 81 14.95 -7.75 -24.35
CA GLY A 81 13.57 -7.28 -24.30
C GLY A 81 12.93 -7.31 -22.92
N THR A 82 11.81 -6.63 -22.76
CA THR A 82 11.09 -6.56 -21.48
C THR A 82 10.44 -7.91 -21.15
N PRO A 83 10.53 -8.42 -19.91
CA PRO A 83 9.79 -9.60 -19.47
C PRO A 83 8.28 -9.43 -19.68
N SER A 84 7.56 -10.52 -19.90
CA SER A 84 6.10 -10.45 -20.11
C SER A 84 5.37 -9.92 -18.86
N PRO A 85 4.16 -9.34 -18.98
CA PRO A 85 3.42 -8.85 -17.82
C PRO A 85 3.23 -9.91 -16.73
N GLN A 86 2.96 -11.16 -17.12
CA GLN A 86 2.84 -12.28 -16.18
C GLN A 86 4.16 -12.57 -15.45
N GLN A 87 5.31 -12.47 -16.13
CA GLN A 87 6.61 -12.66 -15.49
C GLN A 87 6.93 -11.52 -14.52
N GLN A 88 6.53 -10.28 -14.84
CA GLN A 88 6.69 -9.14 -13.93
C GLN A 88 5.81 -9.28 -12.69
N GLU A 89 4.56 -9.73 -12.84
CA GLU A 89 3.65 -9.99 -11.72
C GLU A 89 4.18 -11.08 -10.77
N VAL A 90 4.69 -12.18 -11.32
CA VAL A 90 5.33 -13.25 -10.53
C VAL A 90 6.57 -12.72 -9.79
N LEU A 91 7.43 -11.96 -10.49
CA LEU A 91 8.62 -11.36 -9.88
C LEU A 91 8.24 -10.42 -8.72
N LEU A 92 7.26 -9.55 -8.93
CA LEU A 92 6.76 -8.62 -7.91
C LEU A 92 6.22 -9.36 -6.68
N SER A 93 5.40 -10.39 -6.91
CA SER A 93 4.84 -11.24 -5.86
C SER A 93 5.95 -11.91 -5.04
N ASP A 94 6.94 -12.52 -5.70
CA ASP A 94 8.05 -13.20 -5.04
C ASP A 94 8.91 -12.24 -4.22
N LEU A 95 9.22 -11.05 -4.75
CA LEU A 95 9.96 -10.02 -4.01
C LEU A 95 9.19 -9.59 -2.75
N ASN A 96 7.87 -9.38 -2.86
CA ASN A 96 7.02 -9.00 -1.74
C ASN A 96 6.88 -10.10 -0.69
N GLN A 97 6.86 -11.37 -1.10
CA GLN A 97 6.93 -12.49 -0.16
C GLN A 97 8.29 -12.54 0.54
N LEU A 98 9.38 -12.29 -0.20
CA LEU A 98 10.73 -12.30 0.34
C LEU A 98 10.96 -11.21 1.39
N LEU A 99 10.34 -10.04 1.22
CA LEU A 99 10.37 -8.96 2.23
C LEU A 99 9.83 -9.41 3.59
N GLN A 100 8.94 -10.41 3.62
CA GLN A 100 8.21 -10.84 4.81
C GLN A 100 8.75 -12.15 5.42
N ALA A 101 9.58 -12.91 4.69
CA ALA A 101 9.98 -14.27 5.06
C ALA A 101 10.95 -14.34 6.27
N GLY A 102 11.79 -13.32 6.45
CA GLY A 102 12.85 -13.28 7.45
C GLY A 102 13.92 -12.28 7.06
N SER A 103 14.90 -12.01 7.92
CA SER A 103 15.95 -11.05 7.59
C SER A 103 16.81 -11.56 6.43
N LEU A 104 16.93 -10.75 5.38
CA LEU A 104 17.80 -11.05 4.25
C LEU A 104 19.28 -10.81 4.58
N TYR A 105 19.53 -9.96 5.58
CA TYR A 105 20.86 -9.51 5.93
C TYR A 105 21.73 -10.65 6.46
N ASP A 106 22.88 -10.78 5.83
CA ASP A 106 24.02 -11.51 6.33
C ASP A 106 25.27 -10.71 5.93
N ALA A 107 26.21 -10.55 6.87
CA ALA A 107 27.37 -9.68 6.68
C ALA A 107 28.25 -10.13 5.50
N GLN A 108 28.37 -11.44 5.25
CA GLN A 108 29.15 -11.95 4.11
C GLN A 108 28.39 -11.78 2.81
N ARG A 109 27.07 -11.96 2.84
CA ARG A 109 26.21 -11.81 1.66
C ARG A 109 26.19 -10.39 1.11
N PHE A 110 26.18 -9.39 1.98
CA PHE A 110 26.13 -7.97 1.62
C PHE A 110 27.51 -7.29 1.64
N ALA A 111 28.60 -8.03 1.79
CA ALA A 111 29.95 -7.47 1.94
C ALA A 111 30.42 -6.59 0.76
N SER A 112 29.90 -6.85 -0.45
CA SER A 112 30.23 -6.09 -1.67
C SER A 112 29.20 -5.01 -2.01
N ILE A 113 28.19 -4.80 -1.17
CA ILE A 113 27.11 -3.85 -1.39
C ILE A 113 27.39 -2.61 -0.53
N GLU A 114 27.30 -1.43 -1.14
CA GLU A 114 27.36 -0.17 -0.41
C GLU A 114 26.01 0.06 0.28
N LEU A 115 25.95 -0.22 1.57
CA LEU A 115 24.72 -0.10 2.35
C LEU A 115 24.47 1.35 2.78
N SER A 116 23.26 1.86 2.54
CA SER A 116 22.88 3.21 2.93
C SER A 116 22.90 3.41 4.45
N GLU A 117 22.99 4.67 4.92
CA GLU A 117 22.92 4.99 6.35
C GLU A 117 21.64 4.44 7.00
N GLN A 118 20.51 4.55 6.30
CA GLN A 118 19.23 4.01 6.75
C GLN A 118 19.28 2.49 6.94
N THR A 119 19.88 1.76 5.98
CA THR A 119 20.04 0.30 6.09
C THR A 119 20.90 -0.07 7.28
N GLN A 120 22.00 0.65 7.50
CA GLN A 120 22.90 0.41 8.64
C GLN A 120 22.20 0.60 9.99
N VAL A 121 21.37 1.64 10.12
CA VAL A 121 20.54 1.87 11.32
C VAL A 121 19.59 0.70 11.54
N LEU A 122 18.86 0.26 10.52
CA LEU A 122 17.91 -0.85 10.62
C LEU A 122 18.59 -2.19 10.93
N ILE A 123 19.80 -2.42 10.41
CA ILE A 123 20.63 -3.59 10.78
C ILE A 123 20.95 -3.57 12.27
N ALA A 124 21.31 -2.41 12.82
CA ALA A 124 21.64 -2.26 14.24
C ALA A 124 20.42 -2.52 15.15
N GLU A 125 19.21 -2.18 14.68
CA GLU A 125 17.94 -2.51 15.37
C GLU A 125 17.62 -4.00 15.36
N ASN A 126 18.15 -4.76 14.39
CA ASN A 126 18.02 -6.21 14.25
C ASN A 126 16.55 -6.72 14.32
N PRO A 127 15.62 -6.14 13.55
CA PRO A 127 14.22 -6.52 13.58
C PRO A 127 14.02 -7.96 13.13
N LYS A 128 13.11 -8.67 13.80
CA LYS A 128 12.83 -10.10 13.55
C LYS A 128 11.51 -10.38 12.85
N SER A 129 10.59 -9.41 12.86
CA SER A 129 9.27 -9.52 12.24
C SER A 129 8.64 -8.14 12.11
N GLY A 130 7.48 -8.08 11.43
CA GLY A 130 6.67 -6.87 11.29
C GLY A 130 7.27 -5.82 10.36
N GLU A 131 6.77 -4.60 10.45
CA GLU A 131 7.10 -3.50 9.53
C GLU A 131 8.59 -3.16 9.51
N ALA A 132 9.27 -3.16 10.66
CA ALA A 132 10.70 -2.88 10.72
C ALA A 132 11.53 -3.92 9.95
N LEU A 133 11.12 -5.20 9.96
CA LEU A 133 11.77 -6.23 9.16
C LEU A 133 11.55 -5.99 7.67
N ILE A 134 10.32 -5.69 7.27
CA ILE A 134 9.97 -5.39 5.87
C ILE A 134 10.80 -4.20 5.37
N ARG A 135 10.89 -3.13 6.17
CA ARG A 135 11.71 -1.94 5.85
C ARG A 135 13.18 -2.30 5.69
N LEU A 136 13.75 -3.08 6.60
CA LEU A 136 15.13 -3.55 6.50
C LEU A 136 15.36 -4.34 5.20
N ASN A 137 14.52 -5.34 4.94
CA ASN A 137 14.65 -6.18 3.76
C ASN A 137 14.50 -5.39 2.47
N ARG A 138 13.60 -4.41 2.45
CA ARG A 138 13.41 -3.55 1.30
C ARG A 138 14.63 -2.66 1.04
N CYS A 139 15.15 -2.02 2.08
CA CYS A 139 16.36 -1.21 1.97
C CYS A 139 17.55 -2.06 1.47
N LEU A 140 17.70 -3.29 1.95
CA LEU A 140 18.73 -4.21 1.47
C LEU A 140 18.59 -4.56 -0.01
N LEU A 141 17.37 -4.80 -0.50
CA LEU A 141 17.13 -5.08 -1.92
C LEU A 141 17.40 -3.86 -2.79
N VAL A 142 16.98 -2.67 -2.36
CA VAL A 142 17.25 -1.41 -3.08
C VAL A 142 18.75 -1.11 -3.12
N ASP A 143 19.48 -1.26 -2.00
CA ASP A 143 20.94 -1.06 -1.97
C ASP A 143 21.66 -2.06 -2.91
N ALA A 144 21.15 -3.30 -3.04
CA ALA A 144 21.72 -4.30 -3.94
C ALA A 144 21.36 -4.08 -5.43
N TYR A 145 20.20 -3.49 -5.72
CA TYR A 145 19.67 -3.28 -7.06
C TYR A 145 19.16 -1.83 -7.27
N PRO A 146 20.01 -0.81 -7.09
CA PRO A 146 19.58 0.60 -6.97
C PRO A 146 19.08 1.21 -8.27
N HIS A 147 19.31 0.56 -9.42
CA HIS A 147 18.83 1.02 -10.72
C HIS A 147 17.58 0.26 -11.17
N GLU A 148 17.27 -0.84 -10.51
CA GLU A 148 16.16 -1.72 -10.88
C GLU A 148 14.97 -1.57 -9.93
N LEU A 149 15.22 -1.13 -8.69
CA LEU A 149 14.22 -1.02 -7.63
C LEU A 149 14.15 0.40 -7.07
N ALA A 150 12.93 0.94 -6.97
CA ALA A 150 12.67 2.23 -6.34
C ALA A 150 12.72 2.16 -4.81
N SER A 151 13.34 3.17 -4.21
CA SER A 151 13.30 3.42 -2.77
C SER A 151 11.89 3.80 -2.30
N LEU A 152 11.63 3.64 -1.00
CA LEU A 152 10.35 4.06 -0.41
C LEU A 152 10.11 5.57 -0.57
N SER A 153 11.16 6.39 -0.49
CA SER A 153 11.04 7.83 -0.72
C SER A 153 10.66 8.17 -2.17
N GLU A 154 11.17 7.42 -3.13
CA GLU A 154 10.84 7.61 -4.56
C GLU A 154 9.41 7.16 -4.85
N GLN A 155 8.96 6.02 -4.32
CA GLN A 155 7.57 5.60 -4.44
C GLN A 155 6.60 6.57 -3.78
N GLN A 156 6.89 7.04 -2.55
CA GLN A 156 6.06 8.03 -1.88
C GLN A 156 5.99 9.33 -2.69
N SER A 157 7.07 9.72 -3.36
CA SER A 157 7.06 10.89 -4.25
C SER A 157 6.24 10.66 -5.52
N ALA A 158 6.26 9.46 -6.07
CA ALA A 158 5.49 9.08 -7.26
C ALA A 158 3.99 8.97 -6.96
N GLU A 159 3.61 8.30 -5.86
CA GLU A 159 2.24 8.20 -5.36
C GLU A 159 1.68 9.58 -5.01
N ALA A 160 2.45 10.43 -4.30
CA ALA A 160 2.05 11.80 -4.02
C ALA A 160 1.85 12.60 -5.31
N SER A 161 2.72 12.45 -6.30
CA SER A 161 2.58 13.11 -7.61
C SER A 161 1.33 12.65 -8.35
N LYS A 162 1.03 11.35 -8.34
CA LYS A 162 -0.18 10.76 -8.93
C LYS A 162 -1.45 11.22 -8.21
N GLY A 163 -1.41 11.30 -6.88
CA GLY A 163 -2.48 11.86 -6.06
C GLY A 163 -2.75 13.32 -6.41
N ILE A 164 -1.71 14.14 -6.54
CA ILE A 164 -1.83 15.56 -6.92
C ILE A 164 -2.46 15.70 -8.32
N GLU A 165 -2.04 14.90 -9.31
CA GLU A 165 -2.65 14.94 -10.64
C GLU A 165 -4.12 14.50 -10.59
N THR A 166 -4.46 13.54 -9.74
CA THR A 166 -5.85 13.12 -9.53
C THR A 166 -6.67 14.27 -8.93
N CYS A 167 -6.16 14.98 -7.93
CA CYS A 167 -6.84 16.16 -7.39
C CYS A 167 -7.00 17.27 -8.45
N ARG A 168 -6.01 17.44 -9.32
CA ARG A 168 -6.08 18.38 -10.45
C ARG A 168 -7.17 18.00 -11.44
N GLU A 169 -7.33 16.72 -11.75
CA GLU A 169 -8.40 16.25 -12.63
C GLU A 169 -9.78 16.39 -11.97
N ASN A 170 -9.88 16.09 -10.68
CA ASN A 170 -11.11 16.31 -9.93
C ASN A 170 -11.54 17.78 -9.98
N LEU A 171 -10.61 18.73 -9.81
CA LEU A 171 -10.90 20.16 -9.99
C LEU A 171 -11.39 20.52 -11.40
N ARG A 172 -10.85 19.88 -12.44
CA ARG A 172 -11.35 20.08 -13.83
C ARG A 172 -12.77 19.55 -13.99
N GLN A 173 -13.11 18.44 -13.36
CA GLN A 173 -14.46 17.87 -13.38
C GLN A 173 -15.44 18.74 -12.59
N ILE A 174 -15.08 19.18 -11.38
CA ILE A 174 -15.89 20.10 -10.57
C ILE A 174 -16.20 21.39 -11.34
N LYS A 175 -15.20 21.96 -12.02
CA LYS A 175 -15.41 23.16 -12.85
C LYS A 175 -16.46 22.93 -13.94
N ARG A 176 -16.35 21.83 -14.69
CA ARG A 176 -17.33 21.50 -15.75
C ARG A 176 -18.72 21.29 -15.19
N ALA A 177 -18.84 20.51 -14.11
CA ALA A 177 -20.10 20.26 -13.44
C ALA A 177 -20.77 21.56 -12.95
N ARG A 178 -19.97 22.51 -12.44
CA ARG A 178 -20.47 23.83 -12.05
C ARG A 178 -20.94 24.64 -13.26
N ASP A 179 -20.19 24.63 -14.36
CA ASP A 179 -20.60 25.33 -15.58
C ASP A 179 -21.93 24.77 -16.12
N ASP A 180 -22.11 23.44 -16.09
CA ASP A 180 -23.35 22.76 -16.48
C ASP A 180 -24.50 23.07 -15.51
N TYR A 181 -24.24 23.11 -14.20
CA TYR A 181 -25.20 23.54 -13.19
C TYR A 181 -25.68 24.96 -13.46
N ARG A 182 -24.76 25.91 -13.69
CA ARG A 182 -25.10 27.31 -13.98
C ARG A 182 -25.95 27.42 -15.23
N ALA A 183 -25.59 26.70 -16.30
CA ALA A 183 -26.36 26.68 -17.54
C ALA A 183 -27.80 26.18 -17.33
N ALA A 184 -28.00 25.21 -16.43
CA ALA A 184 -29.33 24.70 -16.08
C ALA A 184 -30.10 25.60 -15.10
N ASN A 185 -29.42 26.45 -14.34
CA ASN A 185 -29.97 27.22 -13.22
C ASN A 185 -29.82 28.74 -13.42
N ALA A 186 -30.14 29.25 -14.61
CA ALA A 186 -30.16 30.70 -14.89
C ALA A 186 -28.86 31.42 -14.49
N ASP A 187 -27.71 30.78 -14.73
CA ASP A 187 -26.37 31.27 -14.44
C ASP A 187 -26.05 31.49 -12.95
N THR A 188 -26.84 30.90 -12.03
CA THR A 188 -26.53 30.92 -10.59
C THR A 188 -25.55 29.83 -10.21
N ASP A 189 -24.57 30.19 -9.39
CA ASP A 189 -23.65 29.25 -8.77
C ASP A 189 -24.35 28.37 -7.71
N PRO A 190 -23.90 27.12 -7.53
CA PRO A 190 -24.40 26.27 -6.45
C PRO A 190 -24.02 26.87 -5.09
N GLN A 191 -24.80 26.61 -4.05
CA GLN A 191 -24.46 27.08 -2.70
C GLN A 191 -23.27 26.27 -2.13
N TRP A 192 -23.20 24.99 -2.48
CA TRP A 192 -22.16 24.05 -2.05
C TRP A 192 -21.69 23.17 -3.22
N LEU A 193 -20.44 22.69 -3.18
CA LEU A 193 -19.95 21.78 -4.23
C LEU A 193 -20.66 20.43 -4.19
N SER A 194 -21.14 20.00 -3.02
CA SER A 194 -21.99 18.81 -2.87
C SER A 194 -23.27 18.88 -3.70
N ASP A 195 -23.81 20.07 -3.96
CA ASP A 195 -25.06 20.25 -4.72
C ASP A 195 -24.92 19.78 -6.17
N LEU A 196 -23.68 19.65 -6.66
CA LEU A 196 -23.37 19.10 -7.97
C LEU A 196 -23.53 17.57 -8.01
N SER A 197 -23.55 16.89 -6.86
CA SER A 197 -23.65 15.44 -6.77
C SER A 197 -25.08 14.97 -6.44
N PRO A 198 -25.55 13.84 -6.99
CA PRO A 198 -24.91 12.99 -8.00
C PRO A 198 -25.19 13.42 -9.44
N GLN A 199 -25.95 14.50 -9.64
CA GLN A 199 -26.53 14.84 -10.94
C GLN A 199 -25.49 15.29 -11.98
N TYR A 200 -24.49 16.07 -11.56
CA TYR A 200 -23.48 16.67 -12.43
C TYR A 200 -22.09 16.04 -12.20
N LEU A 201 -21.83 15.43 -11.05
CA LEU A 201 -20.58 14.72 -10.73
C LEU A 201 -20.78 13.60 -9.70
N ASP A 202 -19.88 12.61 -9.72
CA ASP A 202 -19.80 11.56 -8.69
C ASP A 202 -19.22 12.12 -7.39
N GLU A 203 -19.81 11.78 -6.24
CA GLU A 203 -19.40 12.28 -4.91
C GLU A 203 -17.91 12.08 -4.62
N LYS A 204 -17.27 11.03 -5.17
CA LYS A 204 -15.84 10.76 -4.98
C LYS A 204 -14.95 11.84 -5.57
N VAL A 205 -15.43 12.57 -6.57
CA VAL A 205 -14.70 13.68 -7.20
C VAL A 205 -14.54 14.86 -6.22
N LEU A 206 -15.40 14.98 -5.20
CA LEU A 206 -15.30 16.00 -4.15
C LEU A 206 -14.16 15.74 -3.17
N LEU A 207 -13.52 14.57 -3.23
CA LEU A 207 -12.40 14.20 -2.38
C LEU A 207 -11.08 14.28 -3.14
N CYS A 208 -10.07 14.85 -2.51
CA CYS A 208 -8.70 14.85 -3.01
C CYS A 208 -7.96 13.68 -2.36
N PRO A 209 -7.40 12.72 -3.12
CA PRO A 209 -6.67 11.60 -2.52
C PRO A 209 -5.44 12.00 -1.69
N THR A 210 -4.93 13.22 -1.86
CA THR A 210 -3.82 13.74 -1.03
C THR A 210 -4.29 14.57 0.16
N ASP A 211 -5.60 14.72 0.36
CA ASP A 211 -6.16 15.36 1.53
C ASP A 211 -6.28 14.35 2.69
N PRO A 212 -5.44 14.46 3.74
CA PRO A 212 -5.44 13.51 4.85
C PRO A 212 -6.71 13.64 5.71
N THR A 213 -7.47 14.73 5.60
CA THR A 213 -8.71 14.89 6.38
C THR A 213 -9.92 14.29 5.67
N THR A 214 -9.77 13.87 4.41
CA THR A 214 -10.88 13.33 3.59
C THR A 214 -12.07 14.30 3.55
N GLY A 215 -11.79 15.59 3.40
CA GLY A 215 -12.81 16.64 3.31
C GLY A 215 -13.43 17.02 4.65
N VAL A 216 -12.83 16.61 5.78
CA VAL A 216 -13.20 17.09 7.11
C VAL A 216 -12.52 18.44 7.37
N PRO A 217 -13.27 19.52 7.62
CA PRO A 217 -12.69 20.83 7.88
C PRO A 217 -11.88 20.82 9.19
N GLY A 218 -10.78 21.57 9.20
CA GLY A 218 -10.00 21.82 10.41
C GLY A 218 -10.56 22.98 11.22
N VAL A 219 -9.98 23.22 12.40
CA VAL A 219 -10.34 24.29 13.36
C VAL A 219 -10.35 25.69 12.73
N LEU A 220 -9.59 25.90 11.65
CA LEU A 220 -9.48 27.18 10.94
C LEU A 220 -10.39 27.29 9.71
N THR A 221 -11.11 26.23 9.36
CA THR A 221 -11.98 26.15 8.18
C THR A 221 -13.38 25.62 8.54
N GLU A 222 -13.78 25.69 9.82
CA GLU A 222 -15.07 25.17 10.30
C GLU A 222 -16.25 25.79 9.54
N ASP A 223 -16.17 27.09 9.23
CA ASP A 223 -17.20 27.82 8.47
C ASP A 223 -17.22 27.49 6.97
N ALA A 224 -16.19 26.79 6.47
CA ALA A 224 -16.08 26.34 5.08
C ALA A 224 -16.51 24.88 4.90
N SER A 225 -17.09 24.27 5.94
CA SER A 225 -17.63 22.91 5.86
C SER A 225 -18.84 22.86 4.95
N ASP A 226 -18.73 22.09 3.88
CA ASP A 226 -19.89 21.62 3.15
C ASP A 226 -20.76 20.75 4.11
N PRO A 227 -22.04 21.09 4.32
CA PRO A 227 -22.88 20.41 5.31
C PRO A 227 -23.48 19.10 4.80
N MET A 228 -23.40 18.81 3.50
CA MET A 228 -24.07 17.66 2.89
C MET A 228 -23.10 16.50 2.62
N LEU A 229 -21.94 16.79 2.04
CA LEU A 229 -20.92 15.77 1.74
C LEU A 229 -19.53 16.28 2.12
N PRO A 230 -18.62 15.41 2.59
CA PRO A 230 -17.23 15.80 2.82
C PRO A 230 -16.60 16.31 1.53
N CYS A 231 -15.92 17.46 1.61
CA CYS A 231 -15.32 18.10 0.45
C CYS A 231 -13.89 18.54 0.77
N SER A 232 -12.93 18.05 -0.01
CA SER A 232 -11.52 18.41 0.13
C SER A 232 -11.18 19.76 -0.50
N TYR A 233 -12.12 20.37 -1.22
CA TYR A 233 -11.90 21.59 -1.99
C TYR A 233 -12.68 22.74 -1.36
N LEU A 234 -11.96 23.80 -1.01
CA LEU A 234 -12.60 25.03 -0.54
C LEU A 234 -13.28 25.73 -1.72
N TYR A 235 -14.51 26.17 -1.46
CA TYR A 235 -15.35 26.84 -2.43
C TYR A 235 -15.75 28.21 -1.88
N GLU A 236 -15.36 29.25 -2.59
CA GLU A 236 -15.78 30.62 -2.34
C GLU A 236 -16.56 31.11 -3.56
N ILE A 237 -17.69 31.77 -3.30
CA ILE A 237 -18.60 32.34 -4.30
C ILE A 237 -18.13 33.74 -4.70
#